data_AF-A0AAW8TRE7-F1
#
_entry.id   AF-A0AAW8TRE7-F1
#
_cell.length_a   1.000
_cell.length_b   1.000
_cell.length_c   1.000
_cell.angle_alpha   90.00
_cell.angle_beta   90.00
_cell.angle_gamma   90.00
#
_symmetry.space_group_name_H-M   'P 1'
#
loop_
_entity.id
_entity.type
_entity.pdbx_description
1 polymer ?
#
loop_
_entity_poly.entity_id
_entity_poly.type
_entity_poly.pdbx_seq_one_letter_code
_entity_poly.pdbx_strand_id
1 'polypeptide(L)'
;LYELLREKLLTQSLLHADETAYRVLENDTSLTYYWTFLSGKQATQPITLYHHDQRRSGLAVQEFLGEYDGYVHCDMWSAYR
;
A
#
# COMPACT_ATOMS: atom_id res chain seq x y z
N LEU A 1 3.57 0.05 -16.19
CA LEU A 1 2.66 -1.04 -15.74
C LEU A 1 2.23 -0.84 -14.29
N TYR A 2 3.16 -0.67 -13.34
CA TYR A 2 2.85 -0.40 -11.94
C TYR A 2 1.87 0.78 -11.76
N GLU A 3 2.21 1.97 -12.29
CA GLU A 3 1.33 3.14 -12.20
C GLU A 3 -0.06 2.92 -12.81
N LEU A 4 -0.14 2.26 -13.96
CA LEU A 4 -1.43 1.93 -14.58
C LEU A 4 -2.29 1.02 -13.68
N LEU A 5 -1.67 0.05 -13.00
CA LEU A 5 -2.38 -0.82 -12.06
C LEU A 5 -2.76 -0.07 -10.79
N ARG A 6 -1.91 0.86 -10.33
CA ARG A 6 -2.22 1.75 -9.21
C ARG A 6 -3.43 2.62 -9.53
N GLU A 7 -3.44 3.29 -10.68
CA GLU A 7 -4.57 4.08 -11.16
C GLU A 7 -5.86 3.25 -11.18
N LYS A 8 -5.82 2.04 -11.75
CA LYS A 8 -6.98 1.14 -11.76
C LYS A 8 -7.41 0.70 -10.37
N LEU A 9 -6.47 0.41 -9.47
CA LEU A 9 -6.77 0.04 -8.09
C LEU A 9 -7.47 1.20 -7.36
N LEU A 10 -7.01 2.43 -7.55
CA LEU A 10 -7.58 3.63 -6.93
C LEU A 10 -8.97 4.00 -7.48
N THR A 11 -9.40 3.43 -8.60
CA THR A 11 -10.81 3.55 -9.04
C THR A 11 -11.79 2.64 -8.29
N GLN A 12 -11.30 1.71 -7.47
CA GLN A 12 -12.14 0.78 -6.73
C GLN A 12 -12.65 1.43 -5.44
N SER A 13 -13.90 1.16 -5.05
CA SER A 13 -14.51 1.76 -3.85
C SER A 13 -13.96 1.25 -2.51
N LEU A 14 -13.33 0.08 -2.52
CA LEU A 14 -12.71 -0.54 -1.35
C LEU A 14 -11.37 -1.16 -1.74
N LEU A 15 -10.34 -0.82 -0.96
CA LEU A 15 -9.03 -1.45 -1.00
C LEU A 15 -8.61 -1.91 0.40
N HIS A 16 -7.70 -2.86 0.46
CA HIS A 16 -7.00 -3.21 1.70
C HIS A 16 -5.55 -2.74 1.62
N ALA A 17 -5.03 -2.32 2.76
CA ALA A 17 -3.65 -1.93 2.92
C ALA A 17 -3.03 -2.60 4.17
N ASP A 18 -1.82 -3.10 4.03
CA ASP A 18 -1.04 -3.71 5.12
C ASP A 18 0.45 -3.32 5.02
N GLU A 19 1.05 -3.02 6.17
CA GLU A 19 2.48 -2.73 6.35
C GLU A 19 3.19 -3.98 6.86
N THR A 20 4.20 -4.44 6.13
CA THR A 20 5.06 -5.52 6.60
C THR A 20 6.52 -5.05 6.68
N ALA A 21 7.09 -5.15 7.89
CA ALA A 21 8.50 -4.93 8.13
C ALA A 21 9.33 -6.16 7.72
N TYR A 22 10.48 -5.94 7.08
CA TYR A 22 11.42 -6.99 6.70
C TYR A 22 12.87 -6.49 6.76
N ARG A 23 13.83 -7.39 6.61
CA ARG A 23 15.26 -7.06 6.57
C ARG A 23 15.84 -7.37 5.19
N VAL A 24 16.42 -6.38 4.54
CA VAL A 24 17.23 -6.56 3.34
C VAL A 24 18.63 -7.02 3.76
N LEU A 25 19.16 -8.07 3.11
CA LEU A 25 20.45 -8.67 3.48
C LEU A 25 21.65 -7.75 3.24
N GLU A 26 21.59 -6.93 2.19
CA GLU A 26 22.67 -6.03 1.74
C GLU A 26 22.34 -4.54 2.00
N ASN A 27 21.59 -4.25 3.05
CA ASN A 27 21.27 -2.88 3.44
C ASN A 27 21.76 -2.60 4.87
N ASP A 28 22.38 -1.43 5.06
CA ASP A 28 22.86 -0.95 6.36
C ASP A 28 21.71 -0.64 7.32
N THR A 29 20.49 -0.38 6.82
CA THR A 29 19.30 -0.24 7.67
C THR A 29 18.79 -1.60 8.16
N SER A 30 18.62 -1.73 9.48
CA SER A 30 18.17 -2.96 10.14
C SER A 30 16.72 -3.35 9.84
N LEU A 31 15.88 -2.40 9.43
CA LEU A 31 14.47 -2.57 9.11
C LEU A 31 14.12 -1.78 7.84
N THR A 32 13.44 -2.45 6.92
CA THR A 32 12.79 -1.89 5.72
C THR A 32 11.33 -2.32 5.70
N TYR A 33 10.50 -1.66 4.90
CA TYR A 33 9.06 -1.88 4.89
C TYR A 33 8.58 -2.12 3.47
N TYR A 34 7.58 -2.98 3.31
CA TYR A 34 6.77 -2.96 2.11
C TYR A 34 5.30 -2.78 2.49
N TRP A 35 4.61 -2.04 1.65
CA TRP A 35 3.17 -1.86 1.70
C TRP A 35 2.53 -2.78 0.69
N THR A 36 1.49 -3.49 1.10
CA THR A 36 0.61 -4.17 0.17
C THR A 36 -0.67 -3.38 0.00
N PHE A 37 -1.02 -3.10 -1.25
CA PHE A 37 -2.30 -2.54 -1.62
C PHE A 37 -3.01 -3.57 -2.49
N LEU A 38 -4.18 -4.00 -2.05
CA LEU A 38 -4.96 -5.02 -2.76
C LEU A 38 -6.41 -4.62 -2.94
N SER A 39 -6.96 -5.05 -4.06
CA SER A 39 -8.39 -5.01 -4.32
C SER A 39 -9.17 -5.81 -3.28
N GLY A 40 -10.43 -5.42 -3.04
CA GLY A 40 -11.36 -6.25 -2.29
C GLY A 40 -11.51 -7.65 -2.90
N LYS A 41 -11.81 -8.65 -2.06
CA LYS A 41 -11.92 -10.08 -2.47
C LYS A 41 -12.90 -10.33 -3.63
N GLN A 42 -13.92 -9.48 -3.77
CA GLN A 42 -14.96 -9.60 -4.80
C GLN A 42 -14.72 -8.70 -6.03
N ALA A 43 -13.55 -8.05 -6.14
CA ALA A 43 -13.24 -7.20 -7.27
C ALA A 43 -13.21 -7.99 -8.58
N THR A 44 -13.85 -7.44 -9.62
CA THR A 44 -13.84 -8.00 -10.97
C THR A 44 -12.45 -7.98 -11.61
N GLN A 45 -11.64 -7.00 -11.22
CA GLN A 45 -10.24 -6.87 -11.59
C GLN A 45 -9.38 -6.92 -10.33
N PRO A 46 -8.95 -8.11 -9.89
CA PRO A 46 -8.11 -8.25 -8.71
C PRO A 46 -6.72 -7.70 -9.02
N ILE A 47 -6.27 -6.75 -8.21
CA ILE A 47 -4.96 -6.13 -8.29
C ILE A 47 -4.29 -6.27 -6.93
N THR A 48 -3.02 -6.66 -6.93
CA THR A 48 -2.15 -6.68 -5.76
C THR A 48 -0.87 -5.95 -6.11
N LEU A 49 -0.55 -4.90 -5.36
CA LEU A 49 0.67 -4.11 -5.52
C LEU A 49 1.50 -4.19 -4.26
N TYR A 50 2.80 -4.38 -4.45
CA TYR A 50 3.81 -4.30 -3.41
C TYR A 50 4.60 -3.01 -3.64
N HIS A 51 4.69 -2.17 -2.61
CA HIS A 51 5.42 -0.91 -2.64
C HIS A 51 6.49 -0.92 -1.57
N HIS A 52 7.76 -0.90 -1.96
CA HIS A 52 8.88 -0.87 -1.02
C HIS A 52 9.18 0.57 -0.58
N ASP A 53 9.28 0.79 0.73
CA ASP A 53 9.82 2.02 1.33
C ASP A 53 10.81 1.65 2.43
N GLN A 54 11.93 2.39 2.50
CA GLN A 54 12.93 2.19 3.55
C GLN A 54 12.46 2.73 4.91
N ARG A 55 11.41 3.55 4.94
CA ARG A 55 10.90 4.25 6.11
C ARG A 55 9.59 3.63 6.57
N ARG A 56 9.42 3.55 7.88
CA ARG A 56 8.11 3.36 8.51
C ARG A 56 7.38 4.69 8.53
N SER A 57 6.63 5.00 7.48
CA SER A 57 5.97 6.30 7.41
C SER A 57 4.62 6.21 6.73
N GLY A 58 3.61 6.82 7.35
CA GLY A 58 2.33 7.10 6.72
C GLY A 58 2.44 7.95 5.46
N LEU A 59 3.59 8.62 5.26
CA LEU A 59 3.89 9.35 4.03
C LEU A 59 3.87 8.44 2.80
N ALA A 60 4.39 7.20 2.90
CA ALA A 60 4.38 6.25 1.79
C ALA A 60 2.94 5.90 1.37
N VAL A 61 2.03 5.80 2.34
CA VAL A 61 0.62 5.57 2.08
C VAL A 61 -0.05 6.81 1.50
N GLN A 62 0.22 8.00 2.05
CA GLN A 62 -0.31 9.26 1.53
C GLN A 62 0.11 9.49 0.09
N GLU A 63 1.39 9.24 -0.24
CA GLU A 63 1.92 9.31 -1.61
C GLU A 63 1.25 8.29 -2.54
N PHE A 64 1.01 7.07 -2.04
CA PHE A 64 0.35 6.02 -2.82
C PHE A 64 -1.13 6.35 -3.09
N LEU A 65 -1.90 6.66 -2.04
CA LEU A 65 -3.35 6.89 -2.11
C LEU A 65 -3.71 8.23 -2.74
N GLY A 66 -2.91 9.28 -2.51
CA GLY A 66 -3.20 10.63 -2.99
C GLY A 66 -4.60 11.09 -2.56
N GLU A 67 -5.40 11.53 -3.52
CA GLU A 67 -6.78 12.02 -3.32
C GLU A 67 -7.83 10.90 -3.33
N TYR A 68 -7.46 9.68 -2.95
CA TYR A 68 -8.39 8.54 -2.90
C TYR A 68 -9.55 8.83 -1.93
N ASP A 69 -10.79 8.75 -2.43
CA ASP A 69 -12.01 9.09 -1.71
C ASP A 69 -12.84 7.87 -1.27
N GLY A 70 -12.33 6.67 -1.55
CA GLY A 70 -12.97 5.41 -1.17
C GLY A 70 -12.59 4.92 0.24
N TYR A 71 -12.83 3.64 0.47
CA TYR A 71 -12.58 3.01 1.77
C TYR A 71 -11.29 2.21 1.77
N VAL A 72 -10.49 2.40 2.82
CA VAL A 72 -9.27 1.62 3.07
C VAL A 72 -9.50 0.72 4.28
N HIS A 73 -9.43 -0.58 4.09
CA HIS A 73 -9.40 -1.54 5.18
C HIS A 73 -7.94 -1.78 5.59
N CYS A 74 -7.60 -1.40 6.81
CA CYS A 74 -6.27 -1.57 7.39
C CYS A 74 -6.39 -1.88 8.89
N ASP A 75 -5.34 -2.47 9.45
CA ASP A 75 -5.24 -2.84 10.87
C ASP A 75 -4.94 -1.64 11.79
N MET A 76 -4.30 -0.59 11.27
CA MET A 76 -3.84 0.54 12.07
C MET A 76 -4.01 1.90 11.39
N TRP A 77 -5.25 2.37 11.26
CA TRP A 77 -5.64 3.65 10.63
C TRP A 77 -4.82 4.88 11.09
N SER A 78 -4.32 4.91 12.33
CA SER A 78 -3.49 6.02 12.81
C SER A 78 -2.17 6.18 12.05
N ALA A 79 -1.67 5.12 11.41
CA ALA A 79 -0.49 5.17 10.55
C ALA A 79 -0.78 5.74 9.16
N TYR A 80 -2.06 5.94 8.81
CA TYR A 80 -2.54 6.39 7.51
C TYR A 80 -3.03 7.86 7.52
N ARG A 81 -2.99 8.52 8.69
CA ARG A 81 -3.33 9.94 8.88
C ARG A 81 -2.10 10.83 8.91
#